data_AF-A0A950LIL1-F1
#
_entry.id   AF-A0A950LIL1-F1
#
_cell.length_a   1.000
_cell.length_b   1.000
_cell.length_c   1.000
_cell.angle_alpha   90.00
_cell.angle_beta   90.00
_cell.angle_gamma   90.00
#
_symmetry.space_group_name_H-M   'P 1'
#
loop_
_entity.id
_entity.type
_entity.pdbx_description
1 polymer ?
#
loop_
_entity_poly.entity_id
_entity_poly.type
_entity_poly.pdbx_seq_one_letter_code
_entity_poly.pdbx_strand_id
1 'polypeptide(L)' 'MVPIGDRFTMGARSAALSLHRFVHPRLAIPCHYGTFPILDQSADRFIEIMASHGDHIEVKVPQIGAAFEV' A
#
# COMPACT_ATOMS: atom_id res chain seq x y z
N MET A 1 5.88 3.29 -5.08
CA MET A 1 4.63 3.71 -4.42
C MET A 1 3.47 2.98 -5.06
N VAL A 2 2.41 2.68 -4.30
CA VAL A 2 1.21 1.98 -4.78
C VAL A 2 -0.04 2.66 -4.20
N PRO A 3 -1.01 3.08 -5.04
CA PRO A 3 -2.25 3.67 -4.53
C PRO A 3 -3.15 2.57 -3.96
N ILE A 4 -3.71 2.82 -2.77
CA ILE A 4 -4.54 1.86 -2.03
C ILE A 4 -5.89 2.42 -1.57
N GLY A 5 -6.33 3.55 -2.13
CA GLY A 5 -7.50 4.29 -1.66
C GLY A 5 -8.86 3.69 -1.99
N ASP A 6 -8.90 2.64 -2.81
CA ASP A 6 -10.14 2.14 -3.42
C ASP A 6 -10.88 3.26 -4.22
N ARG A 7 -12.07 2.97 -4.75
CA ARG A 7 -12.99 3.85 -5.50
C ARG A 7 -12.46 4.46 -6.78
N PHE A 8 -11.39 5.24 -6.71
CA PHE A 8 -10.72 5.87 -7.85
C PHE A 8 -9.41 5.18 -8.20
N THR A 9 -8.86 4.36 -7.30
CA THR A 9 -7.63 3.59 -7.53
C THR A 9 -7.81 2.15 -7.03
N MET A 10 -6.74 1.36 -7.04
CA MET A 10 -6.76 0.02 -6.43
C MET A 10 -7.08 0.11 -4.93
N GLY A 11 -7.85 -0.84 -4.42
CA GLY A 11 -7.95 -1.10 -2.97
C GLY A 11 -6.83 -2.03 -2.51
N ALA A 12 -6.72 -2.23 -1.19
CA ALA A 12 -5.63 -3.00 -0.56
C ALA A 12 -5.36 -4.39 -1.20
N ARG A 13 -6.41 -5.17 -1.49
CA ARG A 13 -6.27 -6.52 -2.10
C ARG A 13 -5.73 -6.47 -3.53
N SER A 14 -6.30 -5.59 -4.35
CA SER A 14 -5.89 -5.45 -5.75
C SER A 14 -4.48 -4.89 -5.86
N ALA A 15 -4.12 -3.97 -4.97
CA ALA A 15 -2.78 -3.44 -4.85
C ALA A 15 -1.77 -4.54 -4.49
N ALA A 16 -2.04 -5.32 -3.43
CA ALA A 16 -1.18 -6.44 -3.06
C ALA A 16 -1.00 -7.44 -4.22
N LEU A 17 -2.11 -7.88 -4.84
CA LEU A 17 -2.06 -8.74 -6.02
C LEU A 17 -1.17 -8.17 -7.12
N SER A 18 -1.24 -6.86 -7.37
CA SER A 18 -0.43 -6.22 -8.41
C SER A 18 1.08 -6.31 -8.12
N LEU A 19 1.45 -6.16 -6.85
CA LEU A 19 2.84 -6.23 -6.41
C LEU A 19 3.37 -7.67 -6.53
N HIS A 20 2.59 -8.66 -6.10
CA HIS A 20 2.99 -10.06 -6.10
C HIS A 20 3.01 -10.68 -7.50
N ARG A 21 2.09 -10.27 -8.38
CA ARG A 21 1.91 -10.93 -9.68
C ARG A 21 2.64 -10.25 -10.82
N PHE A 22 2.82 -8.94 -10.76
CA PHE A 22 3.28 -8.16 -11.92
C PHE A 22 4.55 -7.38 -11.63
N VAL A 23 4.64 -6.68 -10.49
CA VAL A 23 5.72 -5.69 -10.28
C VAL A 23 6.95 -6.29 -9.56
N HIS A 24 6.74 -7.11 -8.54
CA HIS A 24 7.80 -7.74 -7.73
C HIS A 24 8.83 -6.75 -7.14
N PRO A 25 8.41 -5.65 -6.47
CA PRO A 25 9.34 -4.68 -5.90
C PRO A 25 9.98 -5.19 -4.60
N ARG A 26 11.12 -4.61 -4.22
CA ARG A 26 11.69 -4.80 -2.87
C ARG A 26 10.96 -4.03 -1.78
N LEU A 27 10.47 -2.83 -2.11
CA LEU A 27 9.81 -1.92 -1.18
C LEU A 27 8.48 -1.42 -1.77
N ALA A 28 7.42 -1.55 -0.98
CA ALA A 28 6.09 -1.03 -1.27
C ALA A 28 5.76 0.12 -0.31
N ILE A 29 5.39 1.27 -0.89
CA ILE A 29 5.00 2.47 -0.15
C ILE A 29 3.54 2.74 -0.50
N PRO A 30 2.57 2.48 0.40
CA PRO A 30 1.17 2.77 0.15
C PRO A 30 0.94 4.29 0.08
N CYS A 31 0.07 4.71 -0.82
CA CYS A 31 -0.32 6.11 -0.96
C CYS A 31 -1.79 6.24 -1.40
N HIS A 32 -2.26 7.49 -1.57
CA HIS A 32 -3.60 7.80 -2.07
C HIS A 32 -4.72 7.16 -1.22
N TYR A 33 -4.63 7.26 0.12
CA TYR A 33 -5.66 6.84 1.06
C TYR A 33 -5.84 7.92 2.15
N GLY A 34 -6.96 7.90 2.87
CA GLY A 34 -7.21 8.78 4.03
C GLY A 34 -7.39 10.26 3.72
N THR A 35 -7.26 10.70 2.46
CA THR A 35 -7.39 12.12 2.09
C THR A 35 -8.84 12.59 1.96
N PHE A 36 -9.77 11.69 1.59
CA PHE A 36 -11.19 11.98 1.46
C PHE A 36 -12.04 10.90 2.16
N PRO A 37 -13.24 11.23 2.67
CA PRO A 37 -14.09 10.24 3.36
C PRO A 37 -14.51 9.03 2.52
N ILE A 38 -14.51 9.16 1.20
CA ILE A 38 -14.92 8.08 0.28
C ILE A 38 -13.79 7.05 0.05
N LEU A 39 -12.54 7.41 0.36
CA LEU A 39 -11.40 6.52 0.23
C LEU A 39 -11.27 5.61 1.46
N ASP A 40 -10.51 4.53 1.32
CA ASP A 40 -10.03 3.78 2.49
C ASP A 40 -9.26 4.71 3.44
N GLN A 41 -9.56 4.64 4.74
CA GLN A 41 -9.08 5.61 5.73
C GLN A 41 -7.71 5.28 6.33
N SER A 42 -7.25 4.04 6.19
CA SER A 42 -5.94 3.60 6.69
C SER A 42 -5.27 2.60 5.75
N ALA A 43 -3.96 2.41 5.95
CA ALA A 43 -3.20 1.40 5.23
C ALA A 43 -3.23 0.01 5.90
N ASP A 44 -3.93 -0.14 7.04
CA ASP A 44 -3.81 -1.32 7.91
C ASP A 44 -4.15 -2.61 7.16
N ARG A 45 -5.24 -2.61 6.40
CA ARG A 45 -5.64 -3.75 5.58
C ARG A 45 -4.58 -4.15 4.55
N PHE A 46 -3.90 -3.17 3.96
CA PHE A 46 -2.82 -3.44 3.01
C PHE A 46 -1.62 -4.07 3.71
N ILE A 47 -1.24 -3.56 4.88
CA ILE A 47 -0.15 -4.11 5.71
C ILE A 47 -0.47 -5.56 6.11
N GLU A 48 -1.67 -5.83 6.60
CA GLU A 48 -2.13 -7.18 6.98
C GLU A 48 -2.02 -8.18 5.82
N ILE A 49 -2.49 -7.78 4.63
CA ILE A 49 -2.43 -8.64 3.45
C ILE A 49 -0.98 -8.91 3.05
N MET A 50 -0.14 -7.88 2.99
CA MET A 50 1.27 -8.02 2.61
C MET A 50 2.05 -8.89 3.61
N ALA A 51 1.78 -8.75 4.92
CA ALA A 51 2.38 -9.58 5.95
C ALA A 51 1.96 -11.06 5.84
N SER A 52 0.70 -11.32 5.45
CA SER A 52 0.18 -12.69 5.32
C SER A 52 0.80 -13.51 4.18
N HIS A 53 1.40 -12.86 3.18
CA HIS A 53 1.99 -13.55 2.03
C HIS A 53 3.41 -14.09 2.31
N GLY A 54 4.04 -13.72 3.43
CA GLY A 54 5.40 -14.19 3.77
C GLY A 54 6.47 -13.71 2.79
N ASP A 55 6.19 -12.61 2.07
CA ASP A 55 6.98 -12.18 0.93
C ASP A 55 8.13 -11.25 1.29
N HIS A 56 9.10 -11.19 0.39
CA HIS A 56 10.29 -10.33 0.43
C HIS A 56 10.01 -8.86 0.12
N ILE A 57 8.74 -8.48 0.01
CA ILE A 57 8.31 -7.11 -0.30
C ILE A 57 8.11 -6.38 1.03
N GLU A 58 9.07 -5.53 1.39
CA GLU A 58 8.97 -4.69 2.57
C GLU A 58 7.86 -3.65 2.37
N VAL A 59 7.03 -3.41 3.38
CA VAL A 59 6.02 -2.34 3.37
C VAL A 59 6.47 -1.22 4.30
N LYS A 60 6.57 0.00 3.77
CA LYS A 60 6.92 1.20 4.55
C LYS A 60 5.84 2.25 4.42
N VAL A 61 5.23 2.61 5.55
CA VAL A 61 4.19 3.64 5.63
C VAL A 61 4.84 4.94 6.15
N PRO A 62 5.11 5.91 5.28
CA PRO A 62 5.73 7.16 5.69
C PRO A 62 4.74 8.07 6.42
N GLN A 63 5.27 8.87 7.35
CA GLN A 63 4.51 9.93 7.99
C GLN A 63 4.31 11.11 7.02
N ILE A 64 3.09 11.65 6.99
CA ILE A 64 2.74 12.79 6.13
C ILE A 64 3.63 13.98 6.46
N GLY A 65 4.29 14.53 5.43
CA GLY A 65 5.16 15.69 5.53
C GLY A 65 6.58 15.41 6.04
N ALA A 66 6.92 14.15 6.34
CA ALA A 66 8.26 13.76 6.79
C ALA A 66 9.04 13.05 5.67
N ALA A 67 10.34 13.35 5.57
CA ALA A 67 11.26 12.59 4.72
C ALA A 67 11.59 11.24 5.34
N PHE A 68 11.89 10.24 4.49
CA PHE A 68 12.29 8.91 4.92
C PHE A 68 13.25 8.28 3.91
N GLU A 69 14.04 7.31 4.36
CA GLU A 69 15.00 6.58 3.53
C GLU A 69 14.36 5.36 2.84
N VAL A 70 14.88 5.01 1.67
CA VAL A 70 14.41 3.93 0.79
C VAL A 70 15.53 2.95 0.50
#